data_AF-A0A7M3ZUG0-F1
#
_entry.id   AF-A0A7M3ZUG0-F1
#
_cell.length_a   1.000
_cell.length_b   1.000
_cell.length_c   1.000
_cell.angle_alpha   90.00
_cell.angle_beta   90.00
_cell.angle_gamma   90.00
#
_symmetry.space_group_name_H-M   'P 1'
#
loop_
_entity.id
_entity.type
_entity.pdbx_description
1 polymer ?
#
loop_
_entity_poly.entity_id
_entity_poly.type
_entity_poly.pdbx_seq_one_letter_code
_entity_poly.pdbx_strand_id
1 'polypeptide(L)' 'MRVAVGLVLSMLLASIPVACAQTESNENGMWPGDPIDSHVHMTWAAMTIEVNEWADDYPEIVDLMSAGESELGRALWVV' A
#
# COMPACT_ATOMS: atom_id res chain seq x y z
N MET A 1 -31.66 1.77 -34.83
CA MET A 1 -30.83 0.70 -34.22
C MET A 1 -29.41 1.16 -33.86
N ARG A 2 -28.71 1.91 -34.72
CA ARG A 2 -27.33 2.38 -34.46
C ARG A 2 -27.15 3.19 -33.16
N VAL A 3 -28.11 4.07 -32.83
CA VAL A 3 -28.06 4.91 -31.61
C VAL A 3 -28.27 4.10 -30.33
N ALA A 4 -29.19 3.14 -30.34
CA ALA A 4 -29.46 2.28 -29.18
C ALA A 4 -28.26 1.38 -28.84
N VAL A 5 -27.58 0.86 -29.86
CA VAL A 5 -26.35 0.07 -29.68
C VAL A 5 -25.24 0.91 -29.02
N GLY A 6 -25.08 2.18 -29.43
CA GLY A 6 -24.10 3.08 -28.82
C GLY A 6 -24.38 3.37 -27.34
N LEU A 7 -25.66 3.56 -26.97
CA LEU A 7 -26.08 3.87 -25.60
C LEU A 7 -25.92 2.67 -24.66
N VAL A 8 -26.24 1.46 -25.15
CA VAL A 8 -26.02 0.22 -24.39
C VAL A 8 -24.53 -0.02 -24.18
N LEU A 9 -23.70 0.23 -25.19
CA LEU A 9 -22.25 0.12 -25.07
C LEU A 9 -21.70 1.13 -24.05
N SER A 10 -22.15 2.39 -24.07
CA SER A 10 -21.69 3.40 -23.11
C SER A 10 -22.09 3.07 -21.67
N MET A 11 -23.29 2.52 -21.44
CA MET A 11 -23.71 2.09 -20.10
C MET A 11 -22.93 0.87 -19.61
N LEU A 12 -22.57 -0.06 -20.51
CA LEU A 12 -21.73 -1.20 -20.17
C LEU A 12 -20.30 -0.79 -19.81
N LEU A 13 -19.73 0.20 -20.51
CA LEU A 13 -18.42 0.76 -20.17
C LEU A 13 -18.44 1.52 -18.83
N ALA A 14 -19.56 2.13 -18.45
CA ALA A 14 -19.68 2.86 -17.18
C ALA A 14 -19.72 1.95 -15.94
N SER A 15 -20.02 0.66 -16.12
CA SER A 15 -20.01 -0.34 -15.04
C SER A 15 -18.65 -1.00 -14.82
N ILE A 16 -17.65 -0.68 -15.65
CA ILE A 16 -16.26 -1.07 -15.37
C ILE A 16 -15.81 -0.13 -14.25
N PRO A 17 -15.45 -0.63 -13.05
CA PRO A 17 -14.81 0.23 -12.06
C PRO A 17 -13.62 0.87 -12.78
N VAL A 18 -13.53 2.20 -12.75
CA VAL A 18 -12.30 2.90 -13.13
C VAL A 18 -11.25 2.28 -12.22
N ALA A 19 -10.52 1.29 -12.73
CA ALA A 19 -9.37 0.75 -12.04
C ALA A 19 -8.54 1.98 -11.74
N CYS A 20 -8.42 2.28 -10.45
CA CYS A 20 -7.54 3.33 -9.97
C CYS A 20 -6.27 3.18 -10.79
N ALA A 21 -5.80 4.28 -11.37
CA ALA A 21 -4.47 4.31 -11.97
C ALA A 21 -3.50 3.86 -10.88
N GLN A 22 -3.22 2.56 -10.83
CA GLN A 22 -2.10 2.02 -10.10
C GLN A 22 -0.95 2.55 -10.91
N THR A 23 -0.37 3.66 -10.45
CA THR A 23 0.95 4.09 -10.88
C THR A 23 1.77 2.82 -10.98
N GLU A 24 2.22 2.48 -12.19
CA GLU A 24 3.22 1.44 -12.39
C GLU A 24 4.28 1.72 -11.33
N SER A 25 4.37 0.84 -10.33
CA SER A 25 5.43 0.89 -9.34
C SER A 25 6.70 0.85 -10.16
N ASN A 26 7.31 2.02 -10.34
CA ASN A 26 8.54 2.14 -11.09
C ASN A 26 9.55 1.36 -10.27
N GLU A 27 9.74 0.09 -10.62
CA GLU A 27 10.56 -0.91 -9.94
C GLU A 27 11.99 -0.38 -9.73
N ASN A 28 12.36 0.63 -10.52
CA ASN A 28 13.62 1.33 -10.51
C ASN A 28 13.77 2.43 -9.44
N GLY A 29 12.76 2.67 -8.58
CA GLY A 29 12.75 3.77 -7.60
C GLY A 29 12.23 3.44 -6.19
N MET A 30 11.88 2.19 -5.90
CA MET A 30 11.43 1.79 -4.55
C MET A 30 12.61 1.74 -3.59
N TRP A 31 12.51 2.49 -2.49
CA TRP A 31 13.49 2.41 -1.40
C TRP A 31 13.34 1.06 -0.68
N PRO A 32 14.41 0.45 -0.14
CA PRO A 32 14.27 -0.70 0.74
C PRO A 32 13.31 -0.36 1.90
N GLY A 33 12.25 -1.15 2.06
CA GLY A 33 11.22 -0.91 3.08
C GLY A 33 10.07 0.01 2.69
N ASP A 34 9.96 0.40 1.40
CA ASP A 34 8.75 1.04 0.90
C ASP A 34 7.59 0.03 1.04
N PRO A 35 6.50 0.35 1.76
CA PRO A 35 5.44 -0.60 2.04
C PRO A 35 4.75 -1.06 0.75
N ILE A 36 4.13 -2.24 0.80
CA ILE A 36 3.41 -2.85 -0.34
C ILE A 36 2.49 -1.86 -1.08
N ASP A 37 1.86 -0.95 -0.34
CA ASP A 37 1.13 0.19 -0.92
C ASP A 37 1.33 1.46 -0.06
N SER A 38 2.29 2.31 -0.45
CA SER A 38 2.54 3.60 0.18
C SER A 38 1.41 4.64 -0.01
N HIS A 39 0.39 4.34 -0.81
CA HIS A 39 -0.72 5.24 -1.12
C HIS A 39 -1.99 4.90 -0.33
N VAL A 40 -1.94 3.90 0.54
CA VAL A 40 -3.06 3.47 1.38
C VAL A 40 -2.75 3.64 2.86
N HIS A 41 -3.76 3.98 3.65
CA HIS A 41 -3.64 3.98 5.10
C HIS A 41 -3.59 2.54 5.63
N MET A 42 -2.45 2.12 6.17
CA MET A 42 -2.34 0.84 6.87
C MET A 42 -2.88 0.90 8.30
N THR A 43 -3.37 -0.26 8.75
CA THR A 43 -3.64 -0.50 10.17
C THR A 43 -2.32 -0.67 10.94
N TRP A 44 -2.36 -0.46 12.25
CA TRP A 44 -1.19 -0.70 13.11
C TRP A 44 -0.64 -2.13 13.00
N ALA A 45 -1.52 -3.13 12.86
CA ALA A 45 -1.10 -4.53 12.71
C ALA A 45 -0.35 -4.76 11.40
N ALA A 46 -0.84 -4.20 10.29
CA ALA A 46 -0.15 -4.26 9.00
C ALA A 46 1.21 -3.54 9.07
N MET A 47 1.24 -2.31 9.60
CA MET A 47 2.48 -1.54 9.76
C MET A 47 3.52 -2.26 10.63
N THR A 48 3.07 -2.98 11.67
CA THR A 48 3.97 -3.75 12.54
C THR A 48 4.64 -4.88 11.76
N ILE A 49 3.92 -5.57 10.89
CA ILE A 49 4.49 -6.63 10.06
C ILE A 49 5.51 -6.03 9.09
N GLU A 50 5.11 -5.03 8.31
CA GLU A 50 5.96 -4.39 7.29
C GLU A 50 7.28 -3.85 7.85
N VAL A 51 7.24 -3.17 8.99
CA VAL A 51 8.44 -2.58 9.60
C VAL A 51 9.38 -3.65 10.19
N ASN A 52 8.84 -4.75 10.73
CA ASN A 52 9.69 -5.85 11.21
C ASN A 52 10.31 -6.61 10.02
N GLU A 53 9.55 -6.89 8.97
CA GLU A 53 10.06 -7.52 7.75
C GLU A 53 11.15 -6.66 7.10
N TRP A 54 10.98 -5.33 7.06
CA TRP A 54 12.01 -4.43 6.54
C TRP A 54 13.34 -4.55 7.30
N ALA A 55 13.29 -4.64 8.62
CA ALA A 55 14.47 -4.82 9.46
C ALA A 55 15.12 -6.20 9.31
N ASP A 56 14.31 -7.25 9.15
CA ASP A 56 14.76 -8.61 8.92
C ASP A 56 15.42 -8.78 7.53
N ASP A 57 14.88 -8.11 6.51
CA ASP A 57 15.34 -8.19 5.12
C ASP A 57 16.61 -7.35 4.86
N TYR A 58 16.75 -6.21 5.55
CA TYR A 58 17.86 -5.27 5.36
C TYR A 58 18.58 -4.87 6.67
N PRO A 59 19.06 -5.86 7.47
CA PRO A 59 19.68 -5.60 8.77
C PRO A 59 20.99 -4.80 8.70
N GLU A 60 21.59 -4.68 7.51
CA GLU A 60 22.81 -3.90 7.27
C GLU A 60 22.57 -2.38 7.21
N ILE A 61 21.32 -1.94 7.00
CA ILE A 61 20.95 -0.52 6.89
C ILE A 61 19.75 -0.11 7.76
N VAL A 62 19.02 -1.06 8.34
CA VAL A 62 17.84 -0.81 9.18
C VAL A 62 18.14 -1.21 10.63
N ASP A 63 17.96 -0.30 11.57
CA ASP A 63 18.03 -0.56 13.01
C ASP A 63 16.67 -0.30 13.66
N LEU A 64 15.86 -1.35 13.77
CA LEU A 64 14.53 -1.26 14.34
C LEU A 64 14.56 -1.34 15.86
N MET A 65 14.22 -0.23 16.50
CA MET A 65 14.19 -0.11 17.96
C MET A 65 12.77 -0.05 18.51
N SER A 66 12.57 -0.69 19.67
CA SER A 66 11.37 -0.47 20.46
C SER A 66 11.42 0.90 21.14
N ALA A 67 10.39 1.71 20.90
CA ALA A 67 10.16 2.97 21.60
C ALA A 67 9.24 2.80 22.84
N GLY A 68 8.92 1.56 23.21
CA GLY A 68 8.01 1.22 24.30
C GLY A 68 6.59 0.90 23.83
N GLU A 69 5.62 1.10 24.71
CA GLU A 69 4.21 0.85 24.45
C GLU A 69 3.38 2.13 24.59
N SER A 70 2.35 2.25 23.75
CA SER A 70 1.31 3.26 23.91
C SER A 70 0.43 3.01 25.13
N GLU A 71 -0.39 3.99 25.51
CA GLU A 71 -1.37 3.87 26.60
C GLU A 71 -2.31 2.65 26.43
N LEU A 72 -2.58 2.26 25.19
CA LEU A 72 -3.45 1.13 24.85
C LEU A 72 -2.68 -0.20 24.67
N GLY A 73 -1.42 -0.27 25.09
CA GLY A 73 -0.60 -1.49 25.05
C GLY A 73 -0.14 -1.89 23.64
N ARG A 74 -0.15 -0.96 22.68
CA ARG A 74 0.42 -1.21 21.34
C ARG A 74 1.90 -0.84 21.33
N ALA A 75 2.74 -1.75 20.83
CA ALA A 75 4.15 -1.50 20.62
C ALA A 75 4.37 -0.32 19.66
N LEU A 76 5.37 0.49 19.99
CA LEU A 76 5.82 1.63 19.20
C LEU A 76 7.24 1.36 18.71
N TRP A 77 7.49 1.68 17.45
CA TRP A 77 8.73 1.37 16.75
C TRP A 77 9.36 2.64 16.19
N VAL A 78 10.69 2.67 16.19
CA VAL A 78 11.51 3.70 15.53
C VAL A 78 12.55 2.97 14.69
N VAL A 79 12.75 3.47 13.47
CA VAL A 79 13.84 3.11 12.56
C VAL A 79 14.76 4.30 12.41
#